data_AF-A0A2I0QGS1-F1
#
_entry.id   AF-A0A2I0QGS1-F1
#
_cell.length_a   1.000
_cell.length_b   1.000
_cell.length_c   1.000
_cell.angle_alpha   90.00
_cell.angle_beta   90.00
_cell.angle_gamma   90.00
#
_symmetry.space_group_name_H-M   'P 1'
#
loop_
_entity.id
_entity.type
_entity.pdbx_description
1 polymer ?
#
loop_
_entity_poly.entity_id
_entity_poly.type
_entity_poly.pdbx_seq_one_letter_code
_entity_poly.pdbx_strand_id
1 'polypeptide(L)'
;MLSSNVVACNIYCSDCTSCITAINSVSSGQTICLNTPIFSNETCINNPANFNNKIFDCRVKAISGNGSDYGIYLKGKYNNTIKNCIISNFNEGIYLSSSVEFIGGSYVEVPSSNNLITSNFLMFNNGDGIFIKDSSNNIISDNYIYQSSCNVGCGGISLWWSTDNYIINNNITSNTNGIYLKESSNNFIYNNFFDNWHNIAFEGNVSHINYWNTTKKQGKNIIGGSYLGGNFWSEFSNNLTSCNPNNGFCQNIFSISTNNIDKLPLTMLCLSNNSCLSTEACNMTTHTCQNLNCPENETLFNHTCVKCNLFDFDNNTEVDIFDAVIALEYISKGEIQIANLCTTPEGKIDLKKIGLCSI
;
A
#
# COMPACT_ATOMS: atom_id res chain seq x y z
N MET A 1 2.68 17.81 -2.96
CA MET A 1 1.75 18.34 -3.98
C MET A 1 0.98 17.18 -4.56
N LEU A 2 -0.30 17.01 -4.18
CA LEU A 2 -1.18 16.00 -4.76
C LEU A 2 -1.97 16.67 -5.89
N SER A 3 -1.51 16.52 -7.14
CA SER A 3 -2.39 16.72 -8.29
C SER A 3 -2.95 15.36 -8.70
N SER A 4 -3.92 14.84 -7.95
CA SER A 4 -4.82 13.85 -8.53
C SER A 4 -5.76 14.61 -9.45
N ASN A 5 -5.69 14.33 -10.76
CA ASN A 5 -6.71 14.76 -11.70
C ASN A 5 -8.04 14.22 -11.18
N VAL A 6 -8.85 15.09 -10.57
CA VAL A 6 -10.24 14.78 -10.23
C VAL A 6 -10.96 14.60 -11.56
N VAL A 7 -11.14 13.35 -11.98
CA VAL A 7 -11.95 13.04 -13.16
C VAL A 7 -13.36 13.55 -12.88
N ALA A 8 -13.84 14.47 -13.72
CA ALA A 8 -15.17 15.03 -13.58
C ALA A 8 -16.22 13.92 -13.74
N CYS A 9 -17.20 13.87 -12.82
CA CYS A 9 -18.32 12.96 -12.91
C CYS A 9 -19.21 13.31 -14.10
N ASN A 10 -19.55 12.32 -14.94
CA ASN A 10 -20.48 12.52 -16.05
C ASN A 10 -21.94 12.40 -15.59
N ILE A 11 -22.20 11.51 -14.63
CA ILE A 11 -23.52 11.30 -14.06
C ILE A 11 -23.40 10.94 -12.58
N TYR A 12 -24.45 11.22 -11.81
CA TYR A 12 -24.54 10.90 -10.40
C TYR A 12 -25.67 9.90 -10.13
N CYS A 13 -25.47 9.06 -9.13
CA CYS A 13 -26.51 8.19 -8.58
C CYS A 13 -26.53 8.25 -7.04
N SER A 14 -27.64 7.85 -6.42
CA SER A 14 -27.84 7.99 -4.96
C SER A 14 -28.41 6.74 -4.29
N ASP A 15 -28.76 5.72 -5.06
CA ASP A 15 -29.24 4.40 -4.61
C ASP A 15 -28.86 3.34 -5.65
N CYS A 16 -29.01 2.04 -5.31
CA CYS A 16 -28.61 0.95 -6.20
C CYS A 16 -29.30 1.03 -7.57
N THR A 17 -30.61 1.31 -7.59
CA THR A 17 -31.40 1.41 -8.84
C THR A 17 -30.91 2.55 -9.73
N SER A 18 -30.77 3.76 -9.19
CA SER A 18 -30.28 4.92 -9.93
C SER A 18 -28.83 4.72 -10.39
N CYS A 19 -28.00 3.99 -9.64
CA CYS A 19 -26.66 3.65 -10.09
C CYS A 19 -26.68 2.69 -11.28
N ILE A 20 -27.52 1.65 -11.24
CA ILE A 20 -27.69 0.75 -12.38
C ILE A 20 -28.22 1.51 -13.62
N THR A 21 -29.22 2.38 -13.44
CA THR A 21 -29.73 3.24 -14.51
C THR A 21 -28.65 4.15 -15.07
N ALA A 22 -27.88 4.81 -14.20
CA ALA A 22 -26.79 5.70 -14.59
C ALA A 22 -25.72 4.94 -15.39
N ILE A 23 -25.26 3.79 -14.90
CA ILE A 23 -24.29 2.91 -15.58
C ILE A 23 -24.78 2.51 -16.96
N ASN A 24 -26.07 2.16 -17.08
CA ASN A 24 -26.63 1.75 -18.35
C ASN A 24 -26.83 2.88 -19.37
N SER A 25 -26.91 4.13 -18.90
CA SER A 25 -27.17 5.32 -19.73
C SER A 25 -25.93 5.98 -20.31
N VAL A 26 -24.78 5.85 -19.65
CA VAL A 26 -23.55 6.55 -20.04
C VAL A 26 -22.78 5.81 -21.14
N SER A 27 -22.02 6.58 -21.90
CA SER A 27 -21.14 6.09 -22.96
C SER A 27 -19.84 5.49 -22.40
N SER A 28 -19.11 4.79 -23.27
CA SER A 28 -17.75 4.32 -22.96
C SER A 28 -16.83 5.46 -22.53
N GLY A 29 -15.95 5.21 -21.56
CA GLY A 29 -15.01 6.16 -20.97
C GLY A 29 -15.62 7.11 -19.93
N GLN A 30 -16.94 7.10 -19.73
CA GLN A 30 -17.60 7.99 -18.79
C GLN A 30 -17.56 7.49 -17.35
N THR A 31 -17.57 8.45 -16.41
CA THR A 31 -17.53 8.23 -14.97
C THR A 31 -18.91 8.42 -14.34
N ILE A 32 -19.39 7.37 -13.67
CA ILE A 32 -20.55 7.37 -12.80
C ILE A 32 -20.07 7.60 -11.38
N CYS A 33 -20.66 8.58 -10.69
CA CYS A 33 -20.27 8.92 -9.33
C CYS A 33 -21.38 8.67 -8.32
N LEU A 34 -21.02 8.06 -7.20
CA LEU A 34 -21.93 7.94 -6.07
C LEU A 34 -22.07 9.29 -5.34
N ASN A 35 -23.29 9.74 -5.12
CA ASN A 35 -23.59 11.03 -4.51
C ASN A 35 -23.93 10.93 -3.01
N THR A 36 -24.42 9.79 -2.54
CA THR A 36 -24.79 9.55 -1.14
C THR A 36 -24.40 8.14 -0.72
N PRO A 37 -24.16 7.85 0.57
CA PRO A 37 -24.05 6.48 1.04
C PRO A 37 -25.32 5.67 0.72
N ILE A 38 -25.16 4.38 0.45
CA ILE A 38 -26.25 3.44 0.11
C ILE A 38 -26.27 2.30 1.13
N PHE A 39 -27.46 1.90 1.53
CA PHE A 39 -27.72 0.63 2.21
C PHE A 39 -28.55 -0.29 1.31
N SER A 40 -28.19 -1.58 1.22
CA SER A 40 -28.88 -2.59 0.41
C SER A 40 -29.13 -3.87 1.19
N ASN A 41 -30.28 -4.50 0.99
CA ASN A 41 -30.57 -5.84 1.54
C ASN A 41 -30.30 -6.97 0.54
N GLU A 42 -29.87 -6.61 -0.67
CA GLU A 42 -29.56 -7.52 -1.79
C GLU A 42 -28.31 -7.03 -2.51
N THR A 43 -27.96 -7.66 -3.63
CA THR A 43 -26.83 -7.19 -4.45
C THR A 43 -27.07 -5.76 -4.93
N CYS A 44 -26.20 -4.80 -4.59
CA CYS A 44 -26.44 -3.40 -4.93
C CYS A 44 -26.17 -3.10 -6.42
N ILE A 45 -24.92 -3.24 -6.88
CA ILE A 45 -24.61 -3.11 -8.31
C ILE A 45 -24.65 -4.50 -8.93
N ASN A 46 -25.85 -4.93 -9.32
CA ASN A 46 -26.09 -6.28 -9.83
C ASN A 46 -25.94 -6.37 -11.36
N ASN A 47 -24.73 -6.66 -11.81
CA ASN A 47 -24.36 -6.94 -13.20
C ASN A 47 -25.12 -6.10 -14.27
N PRO A 48 -24.98 -4.76 -14.28
CA PRO A 48 -25.67 -3.91 -15.25
C PRO A 48 -25.29 -4.30 -16.69
N ALA A 49 -26.28 -4.36 -17.58
CA ALA A 49 -26.12 -4.84 -18.95
C ALA A 49 -24.98 -4.11 -19.70
N ASN A 50 -24.93 -2.79 -19.61
CA ASN A 50 -23.98 -1.96 -20.35
C ASN A 50 -22.74 -1.59 -19.51
N PHE A 51 -22.36 -2.36 -18.49
CA PHE A 51 -21.18 -2.03 -17.69
C PHE A 51 -19.87 -2.55 -18.30
N ASN A 52 -19.45 -1.96 -19.42
CA ASN A 52 -18.13 -2.17 -20.04
C ASN A 52 -17.50 -0.83 -20.39
N ASN A 53 -16.18 -0.74 -20.26
CA ASN A 53 -15.37 0.46 -20.54
C ASN A 53 -15.84 1.68 -19.73
N LYS A 54 -16.21 1.52 -18.45
CA LYS A 54 -16.77 2.60 -17.62
C LYS A 54 -16.06 2.71 -16.28
N ILE A 55 -16.18 3.88 -15.66
CA ILE A 55 -15.62 4.15 -14.34
C ILE A 55 -16.78 4.31 -13.36
N PHE A 56 -16.80 3.51 -12.30
CA PHE A 56 -17.67 3.70 -11.14
C PHE A 56 -16.82 4.19 -9.97
N ASP A 57 -17.01 5.47 -9.63
CA ASP A 57 -16.26 6.17 -8.58
C ASP A 57 -17.21 6.47 -7.42
N CYS A 58 -17.04 5.79 -6.29
CA CYS A 58 -17.90 6.03 -5.15
C CYS A 58 -17.54 7.30 -4.38
N ARG A 59 -16.41 7.96 -4.69
CA ARG A 59 -15.97 9.20 -4.05
C ARG A 59 -15.93 9.10 -2.52
N VAL A 60 -15.40 7.99 -2.02
CA VAL A 60 -15.26 7.62 -0.60
C VAL A 60 -16.61 7.52 0.12
N LYS A 61 -17.69 7.21 -0.61
CA LYS A 61 -19.01 6.94 -0.03
C LYS A 61 -19.24 5.45 0.13
N ALA A 62 -20.05 5.13 1.13
CA ALA A 62 -20.34 3.76 1.50
C ALA A 62 -21.43 3.12 0.64
N ILE A 63 -21.25 1.85 0.33
CA ILE A 63 -22.29 0.90 -0.08
C ILE A 63 -22.24 -0.21 0.97
N SER A 64 -23.28 -0.30 1.80
CA SER A 64 -23.34 -1.25 2.92
C SER A 64 -24.47 -2.25 2.74
N GLY A 65 -24.21 -3.50 3.09
CA GLY A 65 -25.17 -4.59 3.07
C GLY A 65 -25.67 -5.00 4.45
N ASN A 66 -26.33 -6.16 4.52
CA ASN A 66 -26.85 -6.81 5.72
C ASN A 66 -26.12 -8.12 6.07
N GLY A 67 -25.03 -8.43 5.38
CA GLY A 67 -24.22 -9.65 5.52
C GLY A 67 -24.52 -10.74 4.48
N SER A 68 -25.45 -10.53 3.54
CA SER A 68 -25.71 -11.41 2.39
C SER A 68 -25.30 -10.77 1.07
N ASP A 69 -25.40 -11.53 -0.03
CA ASP A 69 -25.26 -11.04 -1.40
C ASP A 69 -23.95 -10.29 -1.69
N TYR A 70 -23.93 -9.46 -2.74
CA TYR A 70 -22.72 -8.82 -3.24
C TYR A 70 -22.83 -7.29 -3.24
N GLY A 71 -21.77 -6.58 -2.84
CA GLY A 71 -21.77 -5.11 -2.97
C GLY A 71 -21.82 -4.70 -4.44
N ILE A 72 -20.84 -5.19 -5.22
CA ILE A 72 -20.76 -5.00 -6.66
C ILE A 72 -20.49 -6.35 -7.31
N TYR A 73 -21.36 -6.76 -8.24
CA TYR A 73 -21.23 -8.01 -8.98
C TYR A 73 -21.13 -7.76 -10.48
N LEU A 74 -20.06 -8.24 -11.11
CA LEU A 74 -19.83 -8.15 -12.54
C LEU A 74 -19.64 -9.54 -13.15
N LYS A 75 -20.43 -9.86 -14.17
CA LYS A 75 -20.41 -11.15 -14.88
C LYS A 75 -20.07 -10.95 -16.35
N GLY A 76 -18.91 -11.45 -16.77
CA GLY A 76 -18.37 -11.28 -18.12
C GLY A 76 -18.16 -9.82 -18.52
N LYS A 77 -17.80 -8.95 -17.57
CA LYS A 77 -17.59 -7.52 -17.83
C LYS A 77 -16.12 -7.18 -17.96
N TYR A 78 -15.83 -6.14 -18.75
CA TYR A 78 -14.46 -5.80 -19.08
C TYR A 78 -14.16 -4.30 -19.17
N ASN A 79 -12.87 -3.98 -18.99
CA ASN A 79 -12.33 -2.61 -19.06
C ASN A 79 -13.01 -1.62 -18.11
N ASN A 80 -13.53 -2.08 -16.97
CA ASN A 80 -14.15 -1.18 -16.00
C ASN A 80 -13.16 -0.76 -14.92
N THR A 81 -13.37 0.42 -14.35
CA THR A 81 -12.67 0.85 -13.13
C THR A 81 -13.67 1.01 -11.99
N ILE A 82 -13.45 0.32 -10.87
CA ILE A 82 -14.20 0.51 -9.63
C ILE A 82 -13.25 1.13 -8.61
N LYS A 83 -13.56 2.34 -8.14
CA LYS A 83 -12.66 3.06 -7.24
C LYS A 83 -13.32 3.90 -6.17
N ASN A 84 -12.55 4.17 -5.12
CA ASN A 84 -12.92 5.04 -4.01
C ASN A 84 -14.21 4.61 -3.32
N CYS A 85 -14.54 3.31 -3.28
CA CYS A 85 -15.72 2.79 -2.61
C CYS A 85 -15.39 2.32 -1.21
N ILE A 86 -16.30 2.60 -0.27
CA ILE A 86 -16.32 1.93 1.03
C ILE A 86 -17.40 0.84 0.92
N ILE A 87 -17.03 -0.44 0.88
CA ILE A 87 -17.97 -1.55 0.70
C ILE A 87 -17.93 -2.43 1.94
N SER A 88 -19.09 -2.62 2.58
CA SER A 88 -19.13 -3.34 3.85
C SER A 88 -20.36 -4.21 4.04
N ASN A 89 -20.24 -5.22 4.90
CA ASN A 89 -21.35 -6.08 5.32
C ASN A 89 -22.07 -6.75 4.13
N PHE A 90 -21.35 -7.25 3.13
CA PHE A 90 -21.89 -8.17 2.13
C PHE A 90 -21.36 -9.58 2.37
N ASN A 91 -21.89 -10.59 1.68
CA ASN A 91 -21.15 -11.84 1.59
C ASN A 91 -19.87 -11.62 0.79
N GLU A 92 -19.97 -11.04 -0.42
CA GLU A 92 -18.79 -10.59 -1.18
C GLU A 92 -18.82 -9.08 -1.37
N GLY A 93 -17.74 -8.37 -1.05
CA GLY A 93 -17.67 -6.93 -1.30
C GLY A 93 -17.74 -6.61 -2.80
N ILE A 94 -16.78 -7.10 -3.56
CA ILE A 94 -16.76 -7.03 -5.03
C ILE A 94 -16.56 -8.44 -5.59
N TYR A 95 -17.44 -8.84 -6.51
CA TYR A 95 -17.39 -10.15 -7.15
C TYR A 95 -17.28 -10.02 -8.68
N LEU A 96 -16.21 -10.59 -9.24
CA LEU A 96 -16.01 -10.77 -10.69
C LEU A 96 -16.17 -12.24 -11.07
N SER A 97 -17.01 -12.54 -12.07
CA SER A 97 -17.18 -13.90 -12.59
C SER A 97 -17.22 -13.97 -14.11
N SER A 98 -16.99 -15.15 -14.69
CA SER A 98 -17.26 -15.39 -16.11
C SER A 98 -18.76 -15.35 -16.43
N SER A 99 -19.09 -14.88 -17.63
CA SER A 99 -20.38 -15.18 -18.26
C SER A 99 -20.26 -16.39 -19.18
N VAL A 100 -21.41 -16.92 -19.58
CA VAL A 100 -21.50 -17.91 -20.65
C VAL A 100 -22.36 -17.30 -21.74
N GLU A 101 -21.82 -17.20 -22.94
CA GLU A 101 -22.47 -16.59 -24.09
C GLU A 101 -22.63 -17.61 -25.22
N PHE A 102 -23.71 -17.47 -26.00
CA PHE A 102 -23.94 -18.32 -27.17
C PHE A 102 -23.40 -17.63 -28.42
N ILE A 103 -22.22 -18.03 -28.87
CA ILE A 103 -21.50 -17.41 -29.99
C ILE A 103 -21.27 -18.46 -31.08
N GLY A 104 -21.73 -18.18 -32.29
CA GLY A 104 -21.46 -19.03 -33.46
C GLY A 104 -21.97 -20.48 -33.34
N GLY A 105 -23.01 -20.73 -32.53
CA GLY A 105 -23.60 -22.06 -32.35
C GLY A 105 -23.06 -22.86 -31.16
N SER A 106 -22.14 -22.31 -30.35
CA SER A 106 -21.61 -22.93 -29.14
C SER A 106 -21.75 -22.00 -27.93
N TYR A 107 -21.86 -22.60 -26.74
CA TYR A 107 -21.63 -21.90 -25.50
C TYR A 107 -20.12 -21.64 -25.33
N VAL A 108 -19.77 -20.40 -25.05
CA VAL A 108 -18.40 -19.93 -24.82
C VAL A 108 -18.37 -19.22 -23.49
N GLU A 109 -17.39 -19.57 -22.67
CA GLU A 109 -17.12 -18.87 -21.43
C GLU A 109 -16.41 -17.55 -21.72
N VAL A 110 -16.93 -16.46 -21.17
CA VAL A 110 -16.42 -15.11 -21.35
C VAL A 110 -15.97 -14.58 -19.98
N PRO A 111 -14.66 -14.56 -19.69
CA PRO A 111 -14.15 -14.14 -18.39
C PRO A 111 -14.40 -12.65 -18.15
N SER A 112 -14.63 -12.26 -16.89
CA SER A 112 -14.48 -10.84 -16.53
C SER A 112 -13.00 -10.49 -16.63
N SER A 113 -12.67 -9.45 -17.41
CA SER A 113 -11.27 -9.17 -17.76
C SER A 113 -10.91 -7.71 -17.89
N ASN A 114 -9.64 -7.38 -17.67
CA ASN A 114 -9.14 -6.00 -17.78
C ASN A 114 -9.88 -5.00 -16.88
N ASN A 115 -10.48 -5.45 -15.78
CA ASN A 115 -11.07 -4.55 -14.80
C ASN A 115 -10.02 -4.08 -13.80
N LEU A 116 -10.10 -2.82 -13.39
CA LEU A 116 -9.28 -2.20 -12.37
C LEU A 116 -10.12 -1.96 -11.12
N ILE A 117 -9.81 -2.67 -10.03
CA ILE A 117 -10.39 -2.43 -8.70
C ILE A 117 -9.33 -1.71 -7.88
N THR A 118 -9.53 -0.42 -7.57
CA THR A 118 -8.50 0.37 -6.90
C THR A 118 -8.98 1.37 -5.87
N SER A 119 -8.17 1.62 -4.84
CA SER A 119 -8.45 2.64 -3.83
C SER A 119 -9.80 2.43 -3.11
N ASN A 120 -10.22 1.18 -2.94
CA ASN A 120 -11.43 0.83 -2.22
C ASN A 120 -11.11 0.36 -0.79
N PHE A 121 -12.05 0.60 0.11
CA PHE A 121 -12.04 0.09 1.48
C PHE A 121 -13.11 -1.00 1.56
N LEU A 122 -12.71 -2.26 1.67
CA LEU A 122 -13.61 -3.41 1.77
C LEU A 122 -13.53 -3.98 3.18
N MET A 123 -14.63 -3.93 3.92
CA MET A 123 -14.59 -4.21 5.35
C MET A 123 -15.78 -4.99 5.88
N PHE A 124 -15.55 -5.88 6.85
CA PHE A 124 -16.61 -6.61 7.55
C PHE A 124 -17.52 -7.43 6.61
N ASN A 125 -16.97 -8.01 5.55
CA ASN A 125 -17.74 -8.90 4.68
C ASN A 125 -17.75 -10.33 5.26
N ASN A 126 -18.87 -11.04 5.11
CA ASN A 126 -19.08 -12.39 5.64
C ASN A 126 -18.47 -13.51 4.77
N GLY A 127 -17.90 -13.13 3.64
CA GLY A 127 -17.15 -13.95 2.71
C GLY A 127 -15.83 -13.24 2.38
N ASP A 128 -15.61 -12.97 1.09
CA ASP A 128 -14.46 -12.25 0.58
C ASP A 128 -14.66 -10.73 0.59
N GLY A 129 -13.54 -10.00 0.74
CA GLY A 129 -13.51 -8.60 0.33
C GLY A 129 -13.69 -8.51 -1.19
N ILE A 130 -12.80 -9.17 -1.92
CA ILE A 130 -12.82 -9.25 -3.39
C ILE A 130 -12.77 -10.71 -3.81
N PHE A 131 -13.79 -11.16 -4.53
CA PHE A 131 -13.84 -12.49 -5.12
C PHE A 131 -13.69 -12.43 -6.64
N ILE A 132 -12.77 -13.22 -7.19
CA ILE A 132 -12.52 -13.36 -8.62
C ILE A 132 -12.67 -14.84 -8.98
N LYS A 133 -13.61 -15.15 -9.87
CA LYS A 133 -13.90 -16.52 -10.30
C LYS A 133 -13.87 -16.62 -11.82
N ASP A 134 -13.18 -17.64 -12.34
CA ASP A 134 -13.10 -17.93 -13.77
C ASP A 134 -12.78 -16.67 -14.62
N SER A 135 -11.87 -15.84 -14.11
CA SER A 135 -11.63 -14.49 -14.63
C SER A 135 -10.15 -14.22 -14.79
N SER A 136 -9.79 -13.30 -15.69
CA SER A 136 -8.39 -13.10 -16.06
C SER A 136 -8.03 -11.66 -16.38
N ASN A 137 -6.74 -11.33 -16.28
CA ASN A 137 -6.23 -10.00 -16.64
C ASN A 137 -6.85 -8.83 -15.86
N ASN A 138 -7.32 -9.05 -14.62
CA ASN A 138 -7.81 -7.98 -13.76
C ASN A 138 -6.67 -7.41 -12.89
N ILE A 139 -6.77 -6.13 -12.55
CA ILE A 139 -5.80 -5.44 -11.69
C ILE A 139 -6.50 -5.03 -10.40
N ILE A 140 -6.04 -5.59 -9.29
CA ILE A 140 -6.51 -5.29 -7.94
C ILE A 140 -5.40 -4.53 -7.25
N SER A 141 -5.58 -3.23 -7.05
CA SER A 141 -4.49 -2.36 -6.60
C SER A 141 -4.86 -1.30 -5.59
N ASP A 142 -3.99 -1.03 -4.62
CA ASP A 142 -4.16 0.07 -3.66
C ASP A 142 -5.48 -0.03 -2.86
N ASN A 143 -6.00 -1.23 -2.62
CA ASN A 143 -7.19 -1.44 -1.80
C ASN A 143 -6.81 -1.71 -0.34
N TYR A 144 -7.71 -1.35 0.58
CA TYR A 144 -7.64 -1.70 1.99
C TYR A 144 -8.73 -2.73 2.30
N ILE A 145 -8.34 -3.94 2.68
CA ILE A 145 -9.24 -5.07 2.88
C ILE A 145 -9.09 -5.59 4.31
N TYR A 146 -10.16 -5.46 5.08
CA TYR A 146 -10.10 -5.60 6.53
C TYR A 146 -11.28 -6.37 7.10
N GLN A 147 -11.00 -7.37 7.94
CA GLN A 147 -12.04 -8.14 8.64
C GLN A 147 -13.11 -8.75 7.73
N SER A 148 -12.73 -9.18 6.53
CA SER A 148 -13.52 -10.15 5.78
C SER A 148 -13.33 -11.54 6.41
N SER A 149 -14.42 -12.17 6.82
CA SER A 149 -14.40 -13.40 7.59
C SER A 149 -15.44 -14.39 7.09
N CYS A 150 -15.00 -15.62 6.84
CA CYS A 150 -15.88 -16.77 6.64
C CYS A 150 -15.33 -18.01 7.36
N ASN A 151 -16.09 -19.10 7.31
CA ASN A 151 -15.70 -20.39 7.87
C ASN A 151 -14.67 -21.16 7.02
N VAL A 152 -14.88 -21.25 5.70
CA VAL A 152 -14.02 -21.99 4.76
C VAL A 152 -14.10 -21.39 3.37
N GLY A 153 -12.99 -21.42 2.64
CA GLY A 153 -12.97 -21.13 1.20
C GLY A 153 -12.89 -19.65 0.79
N CYS A 154 -12.74 -18.72 1.74
CA CYS A 154 -12.64 -17.28 1.45
C CYS A 154 -11.32 -16.67 1.96
N GLY A 155 -11.07 -15.41 1.63
CA GLY A 155 -10.04 -14.55 2.19
C GLY A 155 -10.36 -13.08 1.97
N GLY A 156 -9.44 -12.18 2.30
CA GLY A 156 -9.55 -10.78 1.90
C GLY A 156 -9.69 -10.67 0.39
N ILE A 157 -8.88 -11.43 -0.35
CA ILE A 157 -9.00 -11.64 -1.79
C ILE A 157 -9.05 -13.14 -2.11
N SER A 158 -10.02 -13.59 -2.88
CA SER A 158 -10.11 -14.97 -3.37
C SER A 158 -10.03 -15.05 -4.89
N LEU A 159 -9.26 -16.02 -5.41
CA LEU A 159 -9.16 -16.33 -6.83
C LEU A 159 -9.47 -17.80 -7.04
N TRP A 160 -10.51 -18.09 -7.82
CA TRP A 160 -10.94 -19.44 -8.15
C TRP A 160 -10.85 -19.64 -9.67
N TRP A 161 -10.09 -20.64 -10.13
CA TRP A 161 -9.85 -20.94 -11.55
C TRP A 161 -9.47 -19.69 -12.38
N SER A 162 -8.73 -18.77 -11.77
CA SER A 162 -8.44 -17.45 -12.35
C SER A 162 -6.96 -17.31 -12.69
N THR A 163 -6.67 -16.63 -13.79
CA THR A 163 -5.29 -16.51 -14.31
C THR A 163 -4.91 -15.09 -14.71
N ASP A 164 -3.61 -14.81 -14.72
CA ASP A 164 -3.07 -13.55 -15.26
C ASP A 164 -3.59 -12.28 -14.57
N ASN A 165 -4.07 -12.39 -13.33
CA ASN A 165 -4.50 -11.24 -12.54
C ASN A 165 -3.31 -10.63 -11.78
N TYR A 166 -3.38 -9.31 -11.55
CA TYR A 166 -2.38 -8.55 -10.81
C TYR A 166 -2.97 -8.12 -9.48
N ILE A 167 -2.35 -8.54 -8.38
CA ILE A 167 -2.73 -8.16 -7.02
C ILE A 167 -1.54 -7.42 -6.44
N ILE A 168 -1.63 -6.09 -6.42
CA ILE A 168 -0.47 -5.23 -6.16
C ILE A 168 -0.81 -4.10 -5.18
N ASN A 169 0.11 -3.72 -4.30
CA ASN A 169 -0.07 -2.57 -3.41
C ASN A 169 -1.31 -2.63 -2.49
N ASN A 170 -1.88 -3.81 -2.22
CA ASN A 170 -3.04 -3.91 -1.34
C ASN A 170 -2.60 -4.06 0.12
N ASN A 171 -3.35 -3.45 1.02
CA ASN A 171 -3.25 -3.68 2.45
C ASN A 171 -4.36 -4.65 2.86
N ILE A 172 -3.97 -5.88 3.24
CA ILE A 172 -4.88 -7.00 3.48
C ILE A 172 -4.63 -7.48 4.91
N THR A 173 -5.50 -7.08 5.83
CA THR A 173 -5.25 -7.23 7.27
C THR A 173 -6.45 -7.79 8.02
N SER A 174 -6.20 -8.59 9.07
CA SER A 174 -7.23 -9.12 9.97
C SER A 174 -8.36 -9.90 9.29
N ASN A 175 -8.10 -10.53 8.13
CA ASN A 175 -9.03 -11.43 7.46
C ASN A 175 -8.79 -12.88 7.91
N THR A 176 -9.76 -13.79 7.67
CA THR A 176 -9.57 -15.24 7.94
C THR A 176 -8.38 -15.78 7.15
N ASN A 177 -8.36 -15.53 5.84
CA ASN A 177 -7.19 -15.71 4.99
C ASN A 177 -6.88 -14.37 4.31
N GLY A 178 -5.61 -14.01 4.12
CA GLY A 178 -5.25 -12.81 3.37
C GLY A 178 -5.60 -12.96 1.90
N ILE A 179 -5.02 -13.99 1.28
CA ILE A 179 -5.37 -14.43 -0.06
C ILE A 179 -5.70 -15.92 -0.07
N TYR A 180 -6.76 -16.28 -0.78
CA TYR A 180 -7.16 -17.66 -0.98
C TYR A 180 -7.15 -18.02 -2.47
N LEU A 181 -6.42 -19.07 -2.83
CA LEU A 181 -6.22 -19.49 -4.22
C LEU A 181 -6.77 -20.90 -4.45
N LYS A 182 -7.81 -21.02 -5.26
CA LYS A 182 -8.37 -22.31 -5.68
C LYS A 182 -8.10 -22.54 -7.15
N GLU A 183 -7.29 -23.57 -7.45
CA GLU A 183 -6.93 -23.97 -8.83
C GLU A 183 -6.55 -22.78 -9.75
N SER A 184 -5.89 -21.77 -9.18
CA SER A 184 -5.55 -20.51 -9.86
C SER A 184 -4.05 -20.43 -10.13
N SER A 185 -3.67 -19.92 -11.30
CA SER A 185 -2.28 -19.93 -11.79
C SER A 185 -1.95 -18.67 -12.57
N ASN A 186 -0.66 -18.41 -12.78
CA ASN A 186 -0.12 -17.26 -13.51
C ASN A 186 -0.56 -15.89 -12.98
N ASN A 187 -0.95 -15.78 -11.71
CA ASN A 187 -1.26 -14.50 -11.09
C ASN A 187 0.01 -13.83 -10.56
N PHE A 188 0.07 -12.51 -10.64
CA PHE A 188 1.19 -11.68 -10.19
C PHE A 188 0.80 -10.99 -8.88
N ILE A 189 1.41 -11.40 -7.78
CA ILE A 189 1.02 -11.03 -6.43
C ILE A 189 2.25 -10.44 -5.74
N TYR A 190 2.43 -9.13 -5.78
CA TYR A 190 3.63 -8.49 -5.23
C TYR A 190 3.34 -7.11 -4.66
N ASN A 191 4.20 -6.66 -3.76
CA ASN A 191 4.07 -5.40 -3.05
C ASN A 191 2.76 -5.27 -2.25
N ASN A 192 2.22 -6.36 -1.71
CA ASN A 192 1.08 -6.32 -0.81
C ASN A 192 1.53 -6.44 0.65
N PHE A 193 0.71 -5.94 1.57
CA PHE A 193 0.89 -6.09 3.01
C PHE A 193 -0.09 -7.14 3.53
N PHE A 194 0.42 -8.31 3.93
CA PHE A 194 -0.36 -9.39 4.50
C PHE A 194 -0.10 -9.51 6.00
N ASP A 195 -1.16 -9.28 6.78
CA ASP A 195 -1.19 -9.55 8.23
C ASP A 195 -2.57 -10.05 8.65
N ASN A 196 -2.78 -11.35 8.47
CA ASN A 196 -4.06 -12.02 8.59
C ASN A 196 -3.93 -13.26 9.47
N TRP A 197 -5.07 -13.85 9.85
CA TRP A 197 -5.05 -15.08 10.63
C TRP A 197 -4.31 -16.21 9.91
N HIS A 198 -4.52 -16.36 8.60
CA HIS A 198 -3.56 -16.99 7.70
C HIS A 198 -3.27 -16.04 6.55
N ASN A 199 -2.01 -15.79 6.21
CA ASN A 199 -1.72 -14.87 5.10
C ASN A 199 -2.09 -15.46 3.73
N ILE A 200 -1.98 -16.78 3.56
CA ILE A 200 -2.25 -17.48 2.30
C ILE A 200 -2.93 -18.81 2.60
N ALA A 201 -3.93 -19.16 1.78
CA ALA A 201 -4.53 -20.48 1.76
C ALA A 201 -4.69 -20.98 0.31
N PHE A 202 -4.55 -22.29 0.10
CA PHE A 202 -4.73 -22.93 -1.20
C PHE A 202 -5.78 -24.04 -1.13
N GLU A 203 -6.52 -24.23 -2.21
CA GLU A 203 -7.35 -25.42 -2.44
C GLU A 203 -7.12 -25.98 -3.85
N GLY A 204 -7.05 -27.30 -3.95
CA GLY A 204 -6.74 -27.99 -5.19
C GLY A 204 -5.24 -28.15 -5.42
N ASN A 205 -4.78 -28.07 -6.68
CA ASN A 205 -3.37 -28.27 -7.01
C ASN A 205 -2.50 -27.07 -6.60
N VAL A 206 -1.86 -27.20 -5.43
CA VAL A 206 -0.92 -26.22 -4.86
C VAL A 206 0.35 -25.98 -5.69
N SER A 207 0.61 -26.78 -6.73
CA SER A 207 1.76 -26.63 -7.63
C SER A 207 1.49 -25.70 -8.80
N HIS A 208 0.25 -25.21 -8.95
CA HIS A 208 -0.09 -24.14 -9.88
C HIS A 208 0.75 -22.92 -9.56
N ILE A 209 1.51 -22.47 -10.56
CA ILE A 209 2.54 -21.44 -10.41
C ILE A 209 1.85 -20.09 -10.27
N ASN A 210 2.19 -19.32 -9.24
CA ASN A 210 1.90 -17.89 -9.15
C ASN A 210 3.20 -17.14 -8.83
N TYR A 211 3.26 -15.87 -9.20
CA TYR A 211 4.45 -15.04 -9.09
C TYR A 211 4.33 -14.09 -7.91
N TRP A 212 5.07 -14.38 -6.82
CA TRP A 212 4.94 -13.67 -5.55
C TRP A 212 5.91 -12.49 -5.38
N ASN A 213 6.66 -12.16 -6.43
CA ASN A 213 7.54 -11.01 -6.46
C ASN A 213 7.75 -10.54 -7.90
N THR A 214 8.07 -9.26 -8.07
CA THR A 214 8.58 -8.70 -9.32
C THR A 214 10.11 -8.64 -9.32
N THR A 215 10.71 -8.20 -10.42
CA THR A 215 12.15 -7.89 -10.46
C THR A 215 12.42 -6.68 -9.57
N LYS A 216 13.52 -6.73 -8.80
CA LYS A 216 13.89 -5.59 -7.94
C LYS A 216 14.06 -4.33 -8.78
N LYS A 217 13.23 -3.33 -8.50
CA LYS A 217 13.19 -2.06 -9.24
C LYS A 217 13.04 -0.91 -8.26
N GLN A 218 13.65 0.24 -8.57
CA GLN A 218 13.46 1.46 -7.78
C GLN A 218 11.98 1.88 -7.81
N GLY A 219 11.42 2.18 -6.64
CA GLY A 219 10.02 2.55 -6.47
C GLY A 219 9.58 2.33 -5.02
N LYS A 220 8.71 3.20 -4.51
CA LYS A 220 8.23 3.10 -3.13
C LYS A 220 7.38 1.84 -2.97
N ASN A 221 7.77 0.96 -2.04
CA ASN A 221 7.03 -0.26 -1.72
C ASN A 221 5.98 -0.02 -0.61
N ILE A 222 5.17 -1.03 -0.32
CA ILE A 222 3.99 -0.93 0.56
C ILE A 222 4.33 -0.63 2.03
N ILE A 223 5.55 -0.95 2.45
CA ILE A 223 6.08 -0.62 3.79
C ILE A 223 6.79 0.74 3.82
N GLY A 224 6.94 1.40 2.66
CA GLY A 224 7.56 2.72 2.52
C GLY A 224 9.03 2.75 2.09
N GLY A 225 9.67 1.60 1.85
CA GLY A 225 11.04 1.49 1.37
C GLY A 225 11.21 1.83 -0.12
N SER A 226 12.45 2.02 -0.56
CA SER A 226 12.78 2.60 -1.88
C SER A 226 12.77 1.63 -3.07
N TYR A 227 12.51 0.35 -2.86
CA TYR A 227 12.54 -0.67 -3.91
C TYR A 227 11.30 -1.56 -3.90
N LEU A 228 10.71 -1.79 -5.08
CA LEU A 228 9.69 -2.80 -5.33
C LEU A 228 10.34 -4.19 -5.47
N GLY A 229 9.64 -5.22 -5.01
CA GLY A 229 10.09 -6.61 -5.06
C GLY A 229 8.95 -7.58 -4.74
N GLY A 230 8.96 -8.19 -3.56
CA GLY A 230 7.94 -9.12 -3.09
C GLY A 230 6.87 -8.49 -2.20
N ASN A 231 6.31 -9.28 -1.29
CA ASN A 231 5.26 -8.88 -0.36
C ASN A 231 5.77 -8.81 1.08
N PHE A 232 5.04 -8.10 1.94
CA PHE A 232 5.26 -8.13 3.39
C PHE A 232 4.36 -9.20 4.03
N TRP A 233 4.91 -9.99 4.94
CA TRP A 233 4.26 -11.14 5.56
C TRP A 233 4.45 -11.05 7.08
N SER A 234 3.46 -10.61 7.86
CA SER A 234 3.68 -10.31 9.29
C SER A 234 4.39 -11.43 10.08
N GLU A 235 3.97 -12.69 9.94
CA GLU A 235 4.57 -13.82 10.66
C GLU A 235 6.04 -14.12 10.26
N PHE A 236 6.39 -13.87 8.99
CA PHE A 236 7.73 -14.13 8.45
C PHE A 236 8.65 -12.91 8.61
N SER A 237 8.14 -11.72 8.28
CA SER A 237 8.86 -10.46 8.29
C SER A 237 9.15 -9.92 9.69
N ASN A 238 8.37 -10.33 10.71
CA ASN A 238 8.57 -9.91 12.10
C ASN A 238 9.56 -10.82 12.87
N ASN A 239 9.92 -11.99 12.32
CA ASN A 239 10.62 -13.05 13.08
C ASN A 239 12.06 -13.32 12.59
N LEU A 240 12.67 -12.37 11.86
CA LEU A 240 13.96 -12.60 11.22
C LEU A 240 15.03 -11.59 11.64
N THR A 241 16.06 -12.10 12.30
CA THR A 241 17.36 -11.45 12.53
C THR A 241 18.17 -11.25 11.23
N SER A 242 17.69 -11.76 10.09
CA SER A 242 18.39 -11.80 8.79
C SER A 242 17.75 -10.94 7.69
N CYS A 243 16.93 -9.95 8.03
CA CYS A 243 16.44 -8.99 7.02
C CYS A 243 17.36 -7.77 6.92
N ASN A 244 17.52 -7.21 5.72
CA ASN A 244 18.39 -6.06 5.48
C ASN A 244 17.53 -4.78 5.42
N PRO A 245 17.52 -3.96 6.49
CA PRO A 245 16.69 -2.77 6.54
C PRO A 245 17.01 -1.78 5.42
N ASN A 246 18.28 -1.70 5.00
CA ASN A 246 18.76 -0.72 4.01
C ASN A 246 18.13 -0.87 2.63
N ASN A 247 17.71 -2.08 2.25
CA ASN A 247 17.03 -2.30 0.98
C ASN A 247 15.56 -2.71 1.12
N GLY A 248 15.06 -2.85 2.36
CA GLY A 248 13.68 -3.20 2.69
C GLY A 248 13.30 -4.65 2.40
N PHE A 249 14.27 -5.54 2.15
CA PHE A 249 14.03 -6.97 1.86
C PHE A 249 14.68 -7.90 2.89
N CYS A 250 14.04 -9.05 3.10
CA CYS A 250 14.66 -10.15 3.83
C CYS A 250 15.73 -10.86 2.97
N GLN A 251 16.79 -11.36 3.59
CA GLN A 251 17.79 -12.17 2.89
C GLN A 251 17.26 -13.58 2.56
N ASN A 252 16.35 -14.09 3.39
CA ASN A 252 15.71 -15.38 3.19
C ASN A 252 14.55 -15.25 2.19
N ILE A 253 14.44 -16.22 1.28
CA ILE A 253 13.24 -16.39 0.46
C ILE A 253 12.08 -16.91 1.31
N PHE A 254 10.86 -16.55 0.96
CA PHE A 254 9.65 -17.11 1.58
C PHE A 254 9.05 -18.17 0.66
N SER A 255 9.25 -19.45 1.03
CA SER A 255 8.73 -20.61 0.30
C SER A 255 7.30 -20.90 0.77
N ILE A 256 6.33 -20.58 -0.06
CA ILE A 256 4.90 -20.71 0.25
C ILE A 256 4.41 -22.13 -0.04
N SER A 257 4.71 -22.63 -1.24
CA SER A 257 4.46 -24.02 -1.65
C SER A 257 5.36 -24.38 -2.84
N THR A 258 5.21 -25.59 -3.38
CA THR A 258 5.90 -26.00 -4.62
C THR A 258 5.63 -24.98 -5.73
N ASN A 259 6.70 -24.42 -6.32
CA ASN A 259 6.68 -23.37 -7.35
C ASN A 259 6.10 -22.00 -6.93
N ASN A 260 5.65 -21.83 -5.69
CA ASN A 260 5.13 -20.57 -5.17
C ASN A 260 6.13 -20.03 -4.15
N ILE A 261 6.97 -19.09 -4.58
CA ILE A 261 8.07 -18.55 -3.77
C ILE A 261 8.09 -17.04 -3.94
N ASP A 262 8.10 -16.33 -2.83
CA ASP A 262 8.47 -14.91 -2.79
C ASP A 262 9.99 -14.81 -2.57
N LYS A 263 10.71 -14.42 -3.62
CA LYS A 263 12.17 -14.31 -3.60
C LYS A 263 12.67 -12.98 -3.05
N LEU A 264 11.78 -12.00 -2.86
CA LEU A 264 12.12 -10.67 -2.34
C LEU A 264 11.12 -10.25 -1.25
N PRO A 265 10.94 -11.04 -0.18
CA PRO A 265 9.99 -10.68 0.86
C PRO A 265 10.39 -9.35 1.48
N LEU A 266 9.41 -8.48 1.69
CA LEU A 266 9.58 -7.19 2.34
C LEU A 266 9.75 -7.37 3.85
N THR A 267 10.48 -6.46 4.48
CA THR A 267 10.72 -6.49 5.94
C THR A 267 10.43 -5.14 6.59
N MET A 268 10.43 -5.08 7.91
CA MET A 268 10.45 -3.82 8.64
C MET A 268 11.60 -2.91 8.18
N LEU A 269 11.33 -1.61 8.00
CA LEU A 269 12.35 -0.66 7.51
C LEU A 269 13.41 -0.34 8.56
N CYS A 270 13.12 -0.54 9.84
CA CYS A 270 14.08 -0.29 10.90
C CYS A 270 13.80 -1.13 12.16
N LEU A 271 14.90 -1.53 12.82
CA LEU A 271 14.89 -2.14 14.15
C LEU A 271 15.63 -1.26 15.18
N SER A 272 16.29 -0.21 14.70
CA SER A 272 16.98 0.81 15.49
C SER A 272 17.19 2.05 14.61
N ASN A 273 17.54 3.17 15.22
CA ASN A 273 17.86 4.41 14.50
C ASN A 273 18.97 4.23 13.45
N ASN A 274 19.97 3.38 13.73
CA ASN A 274 21.09 3.12 12.82
C ASN A 274 20.68 2.52 11.46
N SER A 275 19.43 2.06 11.32
CA SER A 275 18.86 1.55 10.08
C SER A 275 18.23 2.64 9.19
N CYS A 276 18.12 3.87 9.69
CA CYS A 276 17.48 5.00 9.01
C CYS A 276 18.51 6.00 8.51
N LEU A 277 18.07 7.02 7.75
CA LEU A 277 18.92 8.17 7.45
C LEU A 277 19.24 8.93 8.75
N SER A 278 20.37 9.65 8.80
CA SER A 278 20.74 10.44 9.98
C SER A 278 19.68 11.48 10.35
N THR A 279 18.84 11.90 9.39
CA THR A 279 17.69 12.82 9.49
C THR A 279 16.40 12.18 10.00
N GLU A 280 16.41 10.88 10.27
CA GLU A 280 15.23 10.10 10.62
C GLU A 280 15.45 9.35 11.94
N ALA A 281 14.38 9.06 12.67
CA ALA A 281 14.39 8.11 13.77
C ALA A 281 13.55 6.88 13.41
N CYS A 282 13.95 5.73 13.92
CA CYS A 282 13.15 4.52 13.82
C CYS A 282 11.98 4.60 14.80
N ASN A 283 10.76 4.60 14.28
CA ASN A 283 9.60 4.42 15.12
C ASN A 283 9.47 2.95 15.50
N MET A 284 9.79 2.61 16.74
CA MET A 284 9.79 1.21 17.22
C MET A 284 8.40 0.58 17.29
N THR A 285 7.31 1.36 17.15
CA THR A 285 5.94 0.84 17.08
C THR A 285 5.54 0.47 15.65
N THR A 286 5.87 1.33 14.69
CA THR A 286 5.51 1.12 13.27
C THR A 286 6.64 0.50 12.45
N HIS A 287 7.84 0.41 13.01
CA HIS A 287 9.08 -0.01 12.37
C HIS A 287 9.37 0.70 11.03
N THR A 288 9.05 1.99 10.99
CA THR A 288 9.30 2.88 9.86
C THR A 288 10.27 3.99 10.26
N CYS A 289 11.12 4.40 9.33
CA CYS A 289 11.94 5.59 9.48
C CYS A 289 11.06 6.83 9.33
N GLN A 290 11.07 7.69 10.35
CA GLN A 290 10.29 8.92 10.40
C GLN A 290 11.25 10.11 10.42
N ASN A 291 11.03 11.08 9.53
CA ASN A 291 11.78 12.33 9.56
C ASN A 291 11.63 13.01 10.93
N LEU A 292 12.75 13.38 11.52
CA LEU A 292 12.79 14.15 12.74
C LEU A 292 12.61 15.63 12.41
N ASN A 293 11.58 16.23 12.98
CA ASN A 293 11.39 17.68 12.95
C ASN A 293 11.87 18.25 14.27
N CYS A 294 13.03 18.90 14.25
CA CYS A 294 13.58 19.52 15.45
C CYS A 294 12.91 20.89 15.71
N PRO A 295 12.66 21.23 16.99
CA PRO A 295 12.26 22.58 17.39
C PRO A 295 13.22 23.66 16.88
N GLU A 296 12.77 24.92 16.81
CA GLU A 296 13.57 26.05 16.26
C GLU A 296 14.94 26.27 16.92
N ASN A 297 15.13 25.77 18.14
CA ASN A 297 16.34 25.86 18.96
C ASN A 297 17.16 24.56 19.03
N GLU A 298 16.84 23.57 18.19
CA GLU A 298 17.55 22.29 18.12
C GLU A 298 17.98 22.01 16.68
N THR A 299 19.17 21.43 16.52
CA THR A 299 19.65 20.94 15.22
C THR A 299 19.57 19.43 15.19
N LEU A 300 19.42 18.90 13.98
CA LEU A 300 19.38 17.48 13.78
C LEU A 300 20.80 16.90 13.75
N PHE A 301 21.07 15.95 14.62
CA PHE A 301 22.35 15.25 14.70
C PHE A 301 22.13 13.77 15.03
N ASN A 302 22.57 12.89 14.13
CA ASN A 302 22.60 11.43 14.32
C ASN A 302 21.33 10.84 14.96
N HIS A 303 20.18 11.00 14.29
CA HIS A 303 18.87 10.49 14.74
C HIS A 303 18.30 11.12 16.01
N THR A 304 18.84 12.27 16.43
CA THR A 304 18.34 13.03 17.58
C THR A 304 18.29 14.52 17.27
N CYS A 305 17.38 15.22 17.92
CA CYS A 305 17.41 16.67 17.98
C CYS A 305 18.28 17.07 19.17
N VAL A 306 19.34 17.82 18.90
CA VAL A 306 20.26 18.31 19.92
C VAL A 306 20.09 19.80 20.05
N LYS A 307 19.99 20.29 21.29
CA LYS A 307 20.08 21.73 21.55
C LYS A 307 21.40 22.22 21.03
N CYS A 308 21.34 23.28 20.25
CA CYS A 308 22.54 23.80 19.65
C CYS A 308 22.52 25.32 19.68
N ASN A 309 23.44 25.88 20.47
CA ASN A 309 23.65 27.31 20.53
C ASN A 309 24.80 27.67 19.59
N LEU A 310 24.56 28.67 18.73
CA LEU A 310 25.64 29.28 17.95
C LEU A 310 26.76 29.71 18.90
N PHE A 311 28.00 29.32 18.57
CA PHE A 311 29.23 29.62 19.32
C PHE A 311 29.46 28.84 20.61
N ASP A 312 28.65 27.84 20.92
CA ASP A 312 28.98 26.82 21.93
C ASP A 312 30.02 25.84 21.33
N PHE A 313 31.30 26.11 21.55
CA PHE A 313 32.42 25.37 20.98
C PHE A 313 32.89 24.21 21.87
N ASP A 314 32.49 24.20 23.14
CA ASP A 314 32.76 23.10 24.07
C ASP A 314 31.61 22.08 24.19
N ASN A 315 30.47 22.38 23.54
CA ASN A 315 29.24 21.61 23.50
C ASN A 315 28.60 21.38 24.88
N ASN A 316 28.75 22.33 25.81
CA ASN A 316 28.20 22.25 27.16
C ASN A 316 26.76 22.80 27.25
N THR A 317 26.19 23.30 26.15
CA THR A 317 24.86 23.92 26.01
C THR A 317 24.71 25.32 26.61
N GLU A 318 25.79 25.92 27.09
CA GLU A 318 25.90 27.32 27.48
C GLU A 318 26.83 28.04 26.48
N VAL A 319 26.62 29.35 26.28
CA VAL A 319 27.57 30.17 25.51
C VAL A 319 28.28 31.06 26.52
N ASP A 320 29.54 30.76 26.80
CA ASP A 320 30.32 31.40 27.84
C ASP A 320 31.76 31.70 27.39
N ILE A 321 32.62 32.06 28.37
CA ILE A 321 34.00 32.44 28.09
C ILE A 321 34.88 31.25 27.66
N PHE A 322 34.54 30.03 28.06
CA PHE A 322 35.29 28.83 27.74
C PHE A 322 35.15 28.47 26.26
N ASP A 323 34.04 28.80 25.63
CA ASP A 323 33.88 28.69 24.17
C ASP A 323 34.91 29.53 23.41
N ALA A 324 35.09 30.78 23.85
CA ALA A 324 36.09 31.67 23.27
C ALA A 324 37.51 31.14 23.47
N VAL A 325 37.79 30.51 24.62
CA VAL A 325 39.08 29.86 24.89
C VAL A 325 39.31 28.70 23.92
N ILE A 326 38.33 27.83 23.69
CA ILE A 326 38.45 26.72 22.74
C ILE A 326 38.66 27.24 21.30
N ALA A 327 37.93 28.26 20.88
CA ALA A 327 38.11 28.87 19.57
C ALA A 327 39.54 29.43 19.39
N LEU A 328 40.06 30.11 20.40
CA LEU A 328 41.43 30.65 20.40
C LEU A 328 42.50 29.54 20.38
N GLU A 329 42.28 28.43 21.08
CA GLU A 329 43.19 27.28 21.01
C GLU A 329 43.27 26.70 19.60
N TYR A 330 42.14 26.55 18.91
CA TYR A 330 42.11 26.10 17.52
C TYR A 330 42.88 27.04 16.58
N ILE A 331 42.65 28.36 16.72
CA ILE A 331 43.39 29.38 15.97
C ILE A 331 44.90 29.28 16.25
N SER A 332 45.28 29.09 17.51
CA SER A 332 46.69 28.97 17.92
C SER A 332 47.39 27.75 17.31
N LYS A 333 46.64 26.68 17.01
CA LYS A 333 47.09 25.46 16.34
C LYS A 333 47.13 25.60 14.81
N GLY A 334 46.75 26.76 14.27
CA GLY A 334 46.69 27.02 12.83
C GLY A 334 45.39 26.56 12.16
N GLU A 335 44.42 26.07 12.94
CA GLU A 335 43.11 25.68 12.43
C GLU A 335 42.26 26.95 12.21
N ILE A 336 41.75 27.11 10.99
CA ILE A 336 40.95 28.28 10.60
C ILE A 336 39.44 28.01 10.64
N GLN A 337 39.08 26.78 11.03
CA GLN A 337 37.73 26.27 11.02
C GLN A 337 37.50 25.40 12.24
N ILE A 338 36.37 25.60 12.92
CA ILE A 338 35.94 24.74 14.02
C ILE A 338 34.60 24.11 13.67
N ALA A 339 34.47 22.80 13.94
CA ALA A 339 33.21 22.09 13.82
C ALA A 339 32.42 22.31 15.12
N ASN A 340 31.21 22.86 15.00
CA ASN A 340 30.23 22.95 16.07
C ASN A 340 29.07 22.00 15.71
N LEU A 341 28.41 21.40 16.71
CA LEU A 341 27.20 20.60 16.53
C LEU A 341 26.09 21.31 15.70
N CYS A 342 26.14 22.65 15.58
CA CYS A 342 25.09 23.45 14.92
C CYS A 342 25.33 23.62 13.43
N THR A 343 26.53 23.32 12.94
CA THR A 343 26.85 23.45 11.53
C THR A 343 26.48 22.18 10.79
N THR A 344 25.81 22.31 9.63
CA THR A 344 25.47 21.21 8.71
C THR A 344 26.66 20.27 8.48
N PRO A 345 26.50 19.05 7.95
CA PRO A 345 27.62 18.11 7.73
C PRO A 345 28.82 18.70 6.95
N GLU A 346 28.61 19.79 6.21
CA GLU A 346 29.62 20.56 5.45
C GLU A 346 29.92 21.96 6.04
N GLY A 347 29.20 22.39 7.07
CA GLY A 347 29.37 23.69 7.69
C GLY A 347 30.54 23.63 8.67
N LYS A 348 31.51 24.51 8.49
CA LYS A 348 32.52 24.80 9.51
C LYS A 348 32.44 26.29 9.78
N ILE A 349 32.56 26.69 11.04
CA ILE A 349 32.59 28.11 11.38
C ILE A 349 33.98 28.64 11.00
N ASP A 350 34.03 29.53 10.01
CA ASP A 350 35.26 30.21 9.59
C ASP A 350 35.66 31.24 10.65
N LEU A 351 36.66 30.90 11.45
CA LEU A 351 37.13 31.72 12.56
C LEU A 351 37.72 33.05 12.08
N LYS A 352 38.11 33.17 10.80
CA LYS A 352 38.57 34.45 10.22
C LYS A 352 37.42 35.42 9.93
N LYS A 353 36.19 34.93 9.78
CA LYS A 353 35.00 35.77 9.55
C LYS A 353 34.36 36.28 10.84
N ILE A 354 34.72 35.73 11.99
CA ILE A 354 34.19 36.17 13.30
C ILE A 354 34.67 37.58 13.67
N GLY A 355 35.62 38.17 12.93
CA GLY A 355 35.95 39.58 13.09
C GLY A 355 36.50 39.88 14.47
N LEU A 356 37.69 39.37 14.77
CA LEU A 356 38.55 40.07 15.73
C LEU A 356 38.88 41.42 15.07
N CYS A 357 38.14 42.46 15.43
CA CYS A 357 38.50 43.83 15.09
C CYS A 357 39.96 44.01 15.49
N SER A 358 40.78 44.40 14.51
CA SER A 358 42.15 44.80 14.73
C SER A 358 42.13 45.93 15.77
N ILE A 359 42.82 45.73 16.89
CA ILE A 359 43.10 46.78 17.86
C ILE A 359 44.10 47.75 17.26
#